data_AF-A0A2V3JJW3-F1
#
_entry.id   AF-A0A2V3JJW3-F1
#
_cell.length_a   1.000
_cell.length_b   1.000
_cell.length_c   1.000
_cell.angle_alpha   90.00
_cell.angle_beta   90.00
_cell.angle_gamma   90.00
#
_symmetry.space_group_name_H-M   'P 1'
#
loop_
_entity.id
_entity.type
_entity.pdbx_description
1 polymer ?
#
loop_
_entity_poly.entity_id
_entity_poly.type
_entity_poly.pdbx_seq_one_letter_code
_entity_poly.pdbx_strand_id
1 'polypeptide(L)'
;DAVHSFCVLHQLKNLSKRYLDEFGSIENIPSRDMELYELAQELILAETSIHSSISYQGIVNLASSTELSRVSRKVIAYAKEIYRKNLLLLEKGFTPETNNVMEQLFSLIDNFVDQARSFKATFSTVNFFYNLFASMNRKCFNTGDWKGFSPLNRAKMKYG
;
A
#
# COMPACT_ATOMS: atom_id res chain seq x y z
N ASP A 1 11.31 1.45 19.00
CA ASP A 1 10.74 2.04 17.78
C ASP A 1 10.42 0.96 16.76
N ALA A 2 9.14 0.77 16.45
CA ALA A 2 8.72 -0.16 15.41
C ALA A 2 9.09 0.46 14.04
N VAL A 3 10.04 -0.16 13.34
CA VAL A 3 10.34 0.21 11.95
C VAL A 3 9.16 -0.30 11.12
N HIS A 4 8.22 0.60 10.83
CA HIS A 4 7.07 0.28 9.99
C HIS A 4 7.55 -0.04 8.57
N SER A 5 7.22 -1.23 8.08
CA SER A 5 7.39 -1.63 6.67
C SER A 5 6.74 -0.58 5.75
N PHE A 6 7.29 -0.41 4.55
CA PHE A 6 6.73 0.54 3.59
C PHE A 6 5.43 0.01 3.00
N CYS A 7 4.42 0.89 2.86
CA CYS A 7 3.13 0.51 2.31
C CYS A 7 3.13 0.60 0.78
N VAL A 8 3.20 -0.56 0.13
CA VAL A 8 3.17 -0.74 -1.33
C VAL A 8 1.94 -0.06 -1.95
N LEU A 9 0.76 -0.21 -1.35
CA LEU A 9 -0.48 0.38 -1.87
C LEU A 9 -0.40 1.91 -2.00
N HIS A 10 0.08 2.59 -0.96
CA HIS A 10 0.25 4.05 -1.02
C HIS A 10 1.28 4.44 -2.07
N GLN A 11 2.36 3.66 -2.21
CA GLN A 11 3.39 3.92 -3.20
C GLN A 11 2.85 3.77 -4.63
N LEU A 12 2.09 2.71 -4.90
CA LEU A 12 1.43 2.44 -6.18
C LEU A 12 0.35 3.47 -6.50
N LYS A 13 -0.52 3.81 -5.53
CA LYS A 13 -1.56 4.84 -5.71
C LYS A 13 -0.95 6.19 -6.09
N ASN A 14 0.15 6.57 -5.43
CA ASN A 14 0.87 7.80 -5.77
C ASN A 14 1.54 7.74 -7.14
N LEU A 15 2.02 6.56 -7.56
CA LEU A 15 2.56 6.35 -8.91
C LEU A 15 1.47 6.48 -9.97
N SER A 16 0.39 5.70 -9.86
CA SER A 16 -0.72 5.70 -10.82
C SER A 16 -1.40 7.06 -10.91
N LYS A 17 -1.62 7.74 -9.77
CA LYS A 17 -2.20 9.09 -9.77
C LYS A 17 -1.40 10.07 -10.65
N ARG A 18 -0.06 10.04 -10.59
CA ARG A 18 0.77 10.95 -11.39
C ARG A 18 0.53 10.78 -12.89
N TYR A 19 0.47 9.53 -13.37
CA TYR A 19 0.21 9.24 -14.78
C TYR A 19 -1.24 9.52 -15.17
N LEU A 20 -2.21 9.17 -14.33
CA LEU A 20 -3.62 9.42 -14.60
C LEU A 20 -3.96 10.93 -14.63
N ASP A 21 -3.31 11.73 -13.79
CA ASP A 21 -3.47 13.20 -13.79
C ASP A 21 -3.01 13.81 -15.14
N GLU A 22 -2.07 13.19 -15.85
CA GLU A 22 -1.54 13.69 -17.13
C GLU A 22 -2.25 13.06 -18.35
N PHE A 23 -2.44 11.74 -18.34
CA PHE A 23 -2.90 10.98 -19.51
C PHE A 23 -4.38 10.57 -19.43
N GLY A 24 -5.03 10.75 -18.28
CA GLY A 24 -6.44 10.41 -18.03
C GLY A 24 -6.74 8.92 -17.91
N SER A 25 -6.02 8.07 -18.63
CA SER A 25 -6.11 6.61 -18.60
C SER A 25 -4.72 6.00 -18.76
N ILE A 26 -4.54 4.78 -18.23
CA ILE A 26 -3.32 3.98 -18.44
C ILE A 26 -3.13 3.66 -19.92
N GLU A 27 -4.23 3.43 -20.67
CA GLU A 27 -4.18 3.13 -22.11
C GLU A 27 -3.61 4.28 -22.96
N ASN A 28 -3.63 5.51 -22.43
CA ASN A 28 -3.14 6.69 -23.12
C ASN A 28 -1.66 6.99 -22.83
N ILE A 29 -1.01 6.20 -21.97
CA ILE A 29 0.40 6.41 -21.61
C ILE A 29 1.27 6.05 -22.83
N PRO A 30 2.15 6.94 -23.30
CA PRO A 30 3.08 6.62 -24.39
C PRO A 30 3.99 5.44 -24.05
N SER A 31 4.41 4.67 -25.05
CA SER A 31 5.16 3.42 -24.84
C SER A 31 6.38 3.55 -23.93
N ARG A 32 7.19 4.60 -24.08
CA ARG A 32 8.36 4.84 -23.20
C ARG A 32 7.98 5.22 -21.78
N ASP A 33 6.93 6.00 -21.63
CA ASP A 33 6.37 6.38 -20.34
C ASP A 33 5.76 5.17 -19.63
N MET A 34 5.19 4.22 -20.38
CA MET A 34 4.67 2.95 -19.87
C MET A 34 5.78 2.03 -19.38
N GLU A 35 6.86 1.89 -20.15
CA GLU A 35 8.04 1.11 -19.74
C GLU A 35 8.60 1.61 -18.39
N LEU A 36 8.66 2.94 -18.21
CA LEU A 36 9.05 3.54 -16.94
C LEU A 36 8.03 3.30 -15.82
N TYR A 37 6.73 3.37 -16.14
CA TYR A 37 5.64 3.10 -15.20
C TYR A 37 5.73 1.66 -14.67
N GLU A 38 5.91 0.68 -15.54
CA GLU A 38 6.05 -0.74 -15.21
C GLU A 38 7.28 -0.98 -14.33
N LEU A 39 8.45 -0.45 -14.72
CA LEU A 39 9.67 -0.55 -13.90
C LEU A 39 9.50 0.10 -12.51
N ALA A 40 8.77 1.21 -12.43
CA ALA A 40 8.46 1.84 -11.14
C ALA A 40 7.50 0.98 -10.30
N GLN A 41 6.56 0.26 -10.91
CA GLN A 41 5.72 -0.70 -10.20
C GLN A 41 6.54 -1.88 -9.68
N GLU A 42 7.42 -2.45 -10.50
CA GLU A 42 8.33 -3.53 -10.09
C GLU A 42 9.22 -3.10 -8.93
N LEU A 43 9.77 -1.89 -8.98
CA LEU A 43 10.57 -1.32 -7.89
C LEU A 43 9.79 -1.26 -6.57
N ILE A 44 8.51 -0.86 -6.62
CA ILE A 44 7.64 -0.75 -5.44
C ILE A 44 7.28 -2.14 -4.89
N LEU A 45 7.09 -3.11 -5.77
CA LEU A 45 6.69 -4.48 -5.44
C LEU A 45 7.88 -5.40 -5.10
N ALA A 46 9.11 -4.92 -5.26
CA ALA A 46 10.31 -5.72 -5.06
C ALA A 46 10.38 -6.32 -3.65
N GLU A 47 10.41 -7.65 -3.57
CA GLU A 47 10.51 -8.42 -2.32
C GLU A 47 11.94 -8.57 -1.79
N THR A 48 12.94 -8.26 -2.62
CA THR A 48 14.35 -8.37 -2.27
C THR A 48 15.12 -7.11 -2.67
N SER A 49 16.21 -6.81 -1.95
CA SER A 49 17.12 -5.71 -2.29
C SER A 49 17.71 -5.87 -3.69
N ILE A 50 17.95 -7.12 -4.12
CA ILE A 50 18.45 -7.45 -5.46
C ILE A 50 17.42 -7.05 -6.52
N HIS A 51 16.16 -7.50 -6.40
CA HIS A 51 15.12 -7.14 -7.36
C HIS A 51 14.88 -5.62 -7.39
N SER A 52 14.87 -4.98 -6.21
CA SER A 52 14.73 -3.53 -6.11
C SER A 52 15.84 -2.79 -6.86
N SER A 53 17.08 -3.28 -6.75
CA SER A 53 18.24 -2.71 -7.44
C SER A 53 18.17 -2.90 -8.95
N ILE A 54 17.71 -4.06 -9.43
CA ILE A 54 17.54 -4.35 -10.87
C ILE A 54 16.51 -3.39 -11.48
N SER A 55 15.32 -3.29 -10.89
CA SER A 55 14.26 -2.40 -11.39
C SER A 55 14.69 -0.93 -11.33
N TYR A 56 15.38 -0.51 -10.26
CA TYR A 56 15.92 0.85 -10.18
C TYR A 56 16.97 1.14 -11.26
N GLN A 57 17.86 0.19 -11.57
CA GLN A 57 18.83 0.34 -12.65
C GLN A 57 18.13 0.47 -14.01
N GLY A 58 17.04 -0.27 -14.25
CA GLY A 58 16.20 -0.11 -15.43
C GLY A 58 15.65 1.32 -15.57
N ILE A 59 15.14 1.89 -14.47
CA ILE A 59 14.68 3.29 -14.41
C ILE A 59 15.80 4.28 -14.73
N VAL A 60 17.00 4.07 -14.19
CA VAL A 60 18.16 4.92 -14.46
C VAL A 60 18.57 4.86 -15.94
N ASN A 61 18.52 3.68 -16.54
CA ASN A 61 18.84 3.50 -17.97
C ASN A 61 17.82 4.21 -18.87
N LEU A 62 16.54 4.22 -18.49
CA LEU A 62 15.52 4.96 -19.23
C LEU A 62 15.59 6.48 -19.01
N ALA A 63 16.12 6.93 -17.86
CA ALA A 63 16.16 8.34 -17.51
C ALA A 63 16.98 9.21 -18.49
N SER A 64 17.90 8.61 -19.25
CA SER A 64 18.64 9.31 -20.31
C SER A 64 17.84 9.52 -21.60
N SER A 65 16.67 8.91 -21.76
CA SER A 65 15.84 9.07 -22.96
C SER A 65 15.25 10.49 -23.06
N THR A 66 15.32 11.07 -24.26
CA THR A 66 14.69 12.35 -24.58
C THR A 66 13.18 12.23 -24.78
N GLU A 67 12.67 11.01 -24.99
CA GLU A 67 11.26 10.72 -25.31
C GLU A 67 10.34 10.72 -24.07
N LEU A 68 10.90 10.78 -22.86
CA LEU A 68 10.13 10.75 -21.62
C LEU A 68 9.38 12.06 -21.37
N SER A 69 8.10 11.93 -21.03
CA SER A 69 7.25 13.05 -20.64
C SER A 69 7.72 13.75 -19.35
N ARG A 70 7.14 14.91 -19.08
CA ARG A 70 7.38 15.66 -17.83
C ARG A 70 6.94 14.86 -16.60
N VAL A 71 5.87 14.06 -16.68
CA VAL A 71 5.41 13.24 -15.57
C VAL A 71 6.41 12.12 -15.27
N SER A 72 6.94 11.45 -16.30
CA SER A 72 7.98 10.43 -16.16
C SER A 72 9.25 10.97 -15.49
N ARG A 73 9.66 12.20 -15.79
CA ARG A 73 10.78 12.85 -15.07
C ARG A 73 10.49 13.06 -13.58
N LYS A 74 9.25 13.38 -13.21
CA LYS A 74 8.84 13.45 -11.78
C LYS A 74 8.82 12.06 -11.14
N VAL A 75 8.44 11.03 -11.90
CA VAL A 75 8.40 9.64 -11.44
C VAL A 75 9.80 9.09 -11.20
N ILE A 76 10.80 9.44 -12.01
CA ILE A 76 12.21 9.09 -11.74
C ILE A 76 12.67 9.63 -10.38
N ALA A 77 12.36 10.90 -10.08
CA ALA A 77 12.69 11.50 -8.80
C ALA A 77 11.98 10.79 -7.63
N TYR A 78 10.71 10.40 -7.84
CA TYR A 78 9.94 9.64 -6.87
C TYR A 78 10.49 8.22 -6.65
N ALA A 79 10.83 7.52 -7.73
CA ALA A 79 11.42 6.19 -7.72
C ALA A 79 12.76 6.16 -6.96
N LYS A 80 13.61 7.18 -7.15
CA LYS A 80 14.85 7.33 -6.38
C LYS A 80 14.61 7.37 -4.87
N GLU A 81 13.58 8.10 -4.43
CA GLU A 81 13.25 8.20 -3.01
C GLU A 81 12.63 6.90 -2.47
N ILE A 82 11.78 6.22 -3.27
CA ILE A 82 11.26 4.89 -2.93
C ILE A 82 12.41 3.90 -2.78
N TYR A 83 13.29 3.81 -3.78
CA TYR A 83 14.41 2.89 -3.77
C TYR A 83 15.25 3.05 -2.51
N ARG A 84 15.66 4.29 -2.19
CA ARG A 84 16.45 4.59 -0.99
C ARG A 84 15.76 4.15 0.30
N LYS A 85 14.45 4.38 0.41
CA LYS A 85 13.66 4.03 1.61
C LYS A 85 13.43 2.53 1.73
N ASN A 86 13.03 1.88 0.64
CA ASN A 86 12.67 0.47 0.62
C ASN A 86 13.92 -0.41 0.72
N LEU A 87 15.03 -0.07 0.05
CA LEU A 87 16.27 -0.83 0.08
C LEU A 87 16.78 -1.08 1.50
N LEU A 88 16.82 -0.03 2.34
CA LEU A 88 17.24 -0.14 3.74
C LEU A 88 16.37 -1.09 4.58
N LEU A 89 15.10 -1.26 4.19
CA LEU A 89 14.16 -2.15 4.86
C LEU A 89 14.30 -3.58 4.33
N LEU A 90 14.45 -3.73 3.02
CA LEU A 90 14.69 -5.01 2.36
C LEU A 90 16.01 -5.66 2.82
N GLU A 91 17.08 -4.87 2.96
CA GLU A 91 18.38 -5.33 3.50
C GLU A 91 18.28 -5.80 4.95
N LYS A 92 17.31 -5.29 5.71
CA LYS A 92 17.00 -5.73 7.08
C LYS A 92 16.05 -6.94 7.12
N GLY A 93 15.69 -7.50 5.97
CA GLY A 93 14.80 -8.66 5.85
C GLY A 93 13.31 -8.34 5.96
N PHE A 94 12.91 -7.06 5.90
CA PHE A 94 11.50 -6.72 5.83
C PHE A 94 10.94 -7.06 4.46
N THR A 95 9.83 -7.77 4.43
CA THR A 95 9.06 -8.01 3.20
C THR A 95 8.09 -6.85 2.95
N PRO A 96 7.88 -6.43 1.69
CA PRO A 96 6.86 -5.44 1.36
C PRO A 96 5.50 -5.86 1.93
N GLU A 97 4.79 -4.95 2.59
CA GLU A 97 3.44 -5.24 3.07
C GLU A 97 2.47 -5.23 1.90
N THR A 98 2.27 -6.39 1.29
CA THR A 98 1.24 -6.67 0.30
C THR A 98 -0.11 -6.82 1.00
N ASN A 99 -0.65 -5.66 1.37
CA ASN A 99 -2.07 -5.33 1.35
C ASN A 99 -3.08 -6.08 2.22
N ASN A 100 -2.96 -7.36 2.57
CA ASN A 100 -4.12 -8.07 3.12
C ASN A 100 -4.62 -7.50 4.46
N VAL A 101 -3.73 -6.99 5.32
CA VAL A 101 -4.17 -6.41 6.61
C VAL A 101 -4.67 -4.97 6.44
N MET A 102 -4.00 -4.17 5.61
CA MET A 102 -4.34 -2.75 5.43
C MET A 102 -5.51 -2.55 4.47
N GLU A 103 -5.64 -3.32 3.38
CA GLU A 103 -6.88 -3.39 2.59
C GLU A 103 -8.03 -3.96 3.40
N GLN A 104 -7.83 -5.00 4.20
CA GLN A 104 -8.90 -5.43 5.10
C GLN A 104 -9.28 -4.31 6.07
N LEU A 105 -8.32 -3.54 6.58
CA LEU A 105 -8.63 -2.41 7.47
C LEU A 105 -9.34 -1.28 6.74
N PHE A 106 -8.86 -0.87 5.56
CA PHE A 106 -9.44 0.23 4.78
C PHE A 106 -10.77 -0.15 4.14
N SER A 107 -10.93 -1.35 3.60
CA SER A 107 -12.23 -1.86 3.18
C SER A 107 -13.19 -2.02 4.36
N LEU A 108 -12.69 -2.37 5.56
CA LEU A 108 -13.54 -2.37 6.76
C LEU A 108 -13.95 -0.95 7.15
N ILE A 109 -13.05 0.04 7.03
CA ILE A 109 -13.30 1.46 7.32
C ILE A 109 -14.22 2.10 6.27
N ASP A 110 -14.06 1.82 4.98
CA ASP A 110 -14.89 2.37 3.91
C ASP A 110 -16.31 1.78 3.97
N ASN A 111 -16.43 0.45 4.15
CA ASN A 111 -17.73 -0.17 4.42
C ASN A 111 -18.36 0.38 5.71
N PHE A 112 -17.56 0.71 6.72
CA PHE A 112 -18.00 1.33 7.97
C PHE A 112 -18.51 2.76 7.75
N VAL A 113 -17.81 3.59 6.96
CA VAL A 113 -18.21 4.97 6.66
C VAL A 113 -19.49 5.00 5.84
N ASP A 114 -19.64 4.12 4.85
CA ASP A 114 -20.84 4.04 4.02
C ASP A 114 -22.06 3.55 4.82
N GLN A 115 -21.89 2.57 5.71
CA GLN A 115 -22.97 2.13 6.60
C GLN A 115 -23.27 3.17 7.69
N ALA A 116 -22.26 3.86 8.24
CA ALA A 116 -22.46 4.89 9.25
C ALA A 116 -23.23 6.11 8.73
N ARG A 117 -23.00 6.48 7.46
CA ARG A 117 -23.77 7.52 6.76
C ARG A 117 -25.26 7.20 6.60
N SER A 118 -25.64 5.92 6.74
CA SER A 118 -27.02 5.47 6.61
C SER A 118 -27.83 5.49 7.92
N PHE A 119 -27.19 5.75 9.08
CA PHE A 119 -27.89 5.71 10.37
C PHE A 119 -28.68 6.98 10.65
N LYS A 120 -30.01 6.89 10.58
CA LYS A 120 -30.92 7.77 11.31
C LYS A 120 -31.23 7.13 12.69
N ALA A 121 -30.92 7.86 13.76
CA ALA A 121 -31.26 7.64 15.18
C ALA A 121 -30.39 6.66 16.02
N THR A 122 -30.25 7.03 17.29
CA THR A 122 -29.32 6.57 18.34
C THR A 122 -29.47 5.10 18.80
N PHE A 123 -30.60 4.44 18.55
CA PHE A 123 -30.76 3.00 18.85
C PHE A 123 -29.98 2.09 17.88
N SER A 124 -29.70 2.58 16.67
CA SER A 124 -28.95 1.83 15.66
C SER A 124 -27.45 1.72 15.97
N THR A 125 -26.90 2.67 16.71
CA THR A 125 -25.46 2.74 17.03
C THR A 125 -25.04 1.70 18.08
N VAL A 126 -25.86 1.41 19.09
CA VAL A 126 -25.54 0.41 20.13
C VAL A 126 -25.53 -1.01 19.55
N ASN A 127 -26.56 -1.38 18.78
CA ASN A 127 -26.58 -2.66 18.07
C ASN A 127 -25.46 -2.76 17.02
N PHE A 128 -25.10 -1.64 16.40
CA PHE A 128 -24.00 -1.55 15.47
C PHE A 128 -22.64 -1.81 16.13
N PHE A 129 -22.32 -1.15 17.25
CA PHE A 129 -21.07 -1.43 17.98
C PHE A 129 -21.03 -2.87 18.49
N TYR A 130 -22.16 -3.39 18.98
CA TYR A 130 -22.25 -4.78 19.41
C TYR A 130 -21.92 -5.76 18.25
N ASN A 131 -22.49 -5.54 17.07
CA ASN A 131 -22.24 -6.36 15.89
C ASN A 131 -20.81 -6.19 15.35
N LEU A 132 -20.23 -4.99 15.43
CA LEU A 132 -18.84 -4.72 15.06
C LEU A 132 -17.87 -5.50 15.96
N PHE A 133 -18.02 -5.41 17.28
CA PHE A 133 -17.19 -6.15 18.22
C PHE A 133 -17.39 -7.67 18.06
N ALA A 134 -18.62 -8.13 17.81
CA ALA A 134 -18.90 -9.54 17.52
C ALA A 134 -18.29 -10.04 16.20
N SER A 135 -18.21 -9.19 15.17
CA SER A 135 -17.57 -9.49 13.89
C SER A 135 -16.04 -9.55 14.03
N MET A 136 -15.45 -8.53 14.67
CA MET A 136 -14.00 -8.49 14.94
C MET A 136 -13.55 -9.66 15.83
N ASN A 137 -14.39 -10.10 16.77
CA ASN A 137 -14.11 -11.28 17.61
C ASN A 137 -14.03 -12.59 16.85
N ARG A 138 -14.72 -12.71 15.71
CA ARG A 138 -14.74 -13.93 14.90
C ARG A 138 -13.56 -14.02 13.93
N LYS A 139 -12.77 -12.95 13.79
CA LYS A 139 -11.59 -12.91 12.94
C LYS A 139 -10.32 -13.04 13.77
N CYS A 140 -9.35 -13.81 13.27
CA CYS A 140 -8.04 -13.97 13.88
C CYS A 140 -6.95 -13.40 12.97
N PHE A 141 -5.85 -12.95 13.57
CA PHE A 141 -4.66 -12.61 12.79
C PHE A 141 -4.15 -13.88 12.10
N ASN A 142 -3.77 -13.76 10.83
CA ASN A 142 -3.30 -14.90 10.04
C ASN A 142 -1.76 -15.01 10.01
N THR A 143 -1.06 -14.02 10.55
CA THR A 143 0.41 -13.90 10.53
C THR A 143 0.94 -13.26 11.82
N GLY A 144 2.26 -13.39 12.05
CA GLY A 144 2.98 -12.83 13.21
C GLY A 144 2.74 -13.56 14.54
N ASP A 145 3.33 -13.03 15.61
CA ASP A 145 3.26 -13.62 16.98
C ASP A 145 1.84 -13.75 17.54
N TRP A 146 0.88 -13.07 16.92
CA TRP A 146 -0.53 -13.06 17.30
C TRP A 146 -1.40 -13.93 16.38
N LYS A 147 -0.79 -14.75 15.52
CA LYS A 147 -1.52 -15.66 14.62
C LYS A 147 -2.48 -16.55 15.42
N GLY A 148 -3.74 -16.61 14.98
CA GLY A 148 -4.80 -17.37 15.65
C GLY A 148 -5.50 -16.63 16.79
N PHE A 149 -5.00 -15.46 17.21
CA PHE A 149 -5.67 -14.62 18.21
C PHE A 149 -6.59 -13.60 17.54
N SER A 150 -7.73 -13.31 18.17
CA SER A 150 -8.58 -12.20 17.75
C SER A 150 -8.03 -10.86 18.23
N PRO A 151 -8.39 -9.74 17.56
CA PRO A 151 -8.03 -8.40 18.01
C PRO A 151 -8.43 -8.12 19.48
N LEU A 152 -9.55 -8.67 19.95
CA LEU A 152 -10.00 -8.50 21.34
C LEU A 152 -9.15 -9.29 22.33
N ASN A 153 -8.72 -10.51 21.99
CA ASN A 153 -7.84 -11.30 22.84
C ASN A 153 -6.52 -10.56 23.10
N ARG A 154 -5.96 -9.97 22.05
CA ARG A 154 -4.76 -9.13 22.17
C ARG A 154 -5.01 -7.88 23.01
N ALA A 155 -6.13 -7.20 22.83
CA ALA A 155 -6.48 -6.02 23.61
C ALA A 155 -6.65 -6.33 25.11
N LYS A 156 -7.32 -7.44 25.44
CA LYS A 156 -7.46 -7.92 26.82
C LYS A 156 -6.12 -8.25 27.47
N MET A 157 -5.19 -8.89 26.75
CA MET A 157 -3.86 -9.19 27.29
C MET A 157 -2.99 -7.95 27.49
N LYS A 158 -3.25 -6.86 26.76
CA LYS A 158 -2.45 -5.64 26.81
C LYS A 158 -2.97 -4.60 27.80
N TYR A 159 -4.29 -4.57 28.03
CA TYR A 159 -4.95 -3.51 28.79
C TYR A 159 -5.92 -4.03 29.86
N GLY A 160 -6.14 -5.35 29.94
CA GLY A 160 -6.98 -6.01 30.94
C GLY A 160 -6.18 -6.60 32.07
#